data_AF-A0A117M5L0-F1
#
_entry.id   AF-A0A117M5L0-F1
#
_cell.length_a   1.000
_cell.length_b   1.000
_cell.length_c   1.000
_cell.angle_alpha   90.00
_cell.angle_beta   90.00
_cell.angle_gamma   90.00
#
_symmetry.space_group_name_H-M   'P 1'
#
loop_
_entity.id
_entity.type
_entity.pdbx_description
1 polymer ?
#
loop_
_entity_poly.entity_id
_entity_poly.type
_entity_poly.pdbx_seq_one_letter_code
_entity_poly.pdbx_strand_id
1 'polypeptide(L)'
;MDLVYDVVVVGGGVAGVSAAIAASRTGARVLLLEKDMSLGGVLTTALVNPMMTFHSPARQVIGGIGQEIIDRLVSIRGSYGHIDDPIGFVKSITPFDPEKMKSLLIEMLKEEGVDFLFNSFVLNVSREGGSITSITTVSTGEENRVNAKVFIDSTGQGNFSIRGGAYYNIGDGSPSSCQPMTLVMRIGGVDREEIASYVNRNRDDFIISEHTDLSYLGIAGFFSFMSRLDDYGIYFKRDRLLFFEVPYNPGQIFMNTTRYPGYANRSKELTDAQTNGNIDVWKFMDFLKKEIPGFASSFLIQTGCHIGVRETTHIVGDYVLRTGDLIYRKTFDDSISVQIIQLFLQSEPALLQPQPAWLQVLLQHLL
;
A
#
# COMPACT_ATOMS: atom_id res chain seq x y z
N MET A 1 7.48 -19.07 26.30
CA MET A 1 7.13 -18.33 27.54
C MET A 1 5.69 -17.85 27.46
N ASP A 2 5.03 -17.61 28.59
CA ASP A 2 3.73 -16.93 28.63
C ASP A 2 3.95 -15.42 28.72
N LEU A 3 3.64 -14.72 27.65
CA LEU A 3 3.73 -13.26 27.59
C LEU A 3 2.34 -12.66 27.82
N VAL A 4 2.27 -11.54 28.54
CA VAL A 4 1.01 -10.86 28.88
C VAL A 4 1.12 -9.38 28.51
N TYR A 5 0.21 -8.94 27.64
CA TYR A 5 0.08 -7.58 27.14
C TYR A 5 -1.37 -7.09 27.29
N ASP A 6 -1.59 -5.78 27.23
CA ASP A 6 -2.96 -5.25 27.14
C ASP A 6 -3.45 -5.31 25.69
N VAL A 7 -2.59 -4.93 24.74
CA VAL A 7 -2.89 -4.89 23.31
C VAL A 7 -1.81 -5.63 22.53
N VAL A 8 -2.22 -6.52 21.62
CA VAL A 8 -1.34 -7.16 20.64
C VAL A 8 -1.74 -6.73 19.23
N VAL A 9 -0.80 -6.15 18.50
CA VAL A 9 -0.97 -5.75 17.10
C VAL A 9 -0.28 -6.77 16.21
N VAL A 10 -1.02 -7.36 15.27
CA VAL A 10 -0.48 -8.34 14.31
C VAL A 10 -0.34 -7.67 12.95
N GLY A 11 0.90 -7.44 12.53
CA GLY A 11 1.28 -6.68 11.34
C GLY A 11 2.01 -5.37 11.69
N GLY A 12 3.16 -5.16 11.06
CA GLY A 12 4.02 -3.97 11.18
C GLY A 12 3.91 -3.03 9.99
N GLY A 13 2.82 -3.09 9.23
CA GLY A 13 2.45 -2.07 8.25
C GLY A 13 2.19 -0.71 8.90
N VAL A 14 2.04 0.36 8.11
CA VAL A 14 1.77 1.71 8.64
C VAL A 14 0.53 1.77 9.53
N ALA A 15 -0.51 0.98 9.23
CA ALA A 15 -1.70 0.85 10.07
C ALA A 15 -1.39 0.21 11.43
N GLY A 16 -0.61 -0.87 11.44
CA GLY A 16 -0.20 -1.56 12.67
C GLY A 16 0.71 -0.72 13.55
N VAL A 17 1.70 -0.04 12.94
CA VAL A 17 2.55 0.92 13.67
C VAL A 17 1.71 2.05 14.26
N SER A 18 0.80 2.64 13.48
CA SER A 18 -0.07 3.70 13.97
C SER A 18 -0.98 3.23 15.10
N ALA A 19 -1.54 2.02 15.00
CA ALA A 19 -2.38 1.43 16.04
C ALA A 19 -1.59 1.15 17.33
N ALA A 20 -0.35 0.65 17.21
CA ALA A 20 0.51 0.37 18.36
C ALA A 20 0.92 1.66 19.09
N ILE A 21 1.28 2.71 18.36
CA ILE A 21 1.56 4.04 18.93
C ILE A 21 0.31 4.59 19.62
N ALA A 22 -0.84 4.55 18.96
CA ALA A 22 -2.10 5.03 19.53
C ALA A 22 -2.44 4.29 20.83
N ALA A 23 -2.30 2.95 20.85
CA ALA A 23 -2.53 2.13 22.03
C ALA A 23 -1.51 2.42 23.15
N SER A 24 -0.23 2.60 22.83
CA SER A 24 0.78 2.93 23.84
C SER A 24 0.49 4.29 24.50
N ARG A 25 0.06 5.29 23.72
CA ARG A 25 -0.30 6.62 24.22
C ARG A 25 -1.52 6.63 25.15
N THR A 26 -2.32 5.55 25.22
CA THR A 26 -3.37 5.39 26.24
C THR A 26 -2.87 4.74 27.54
N GLY A 27 -1.58 4.41 27.61
CA GLY A 27 -0.94 3.72 28.74
C GLY A 27 -1.01 2.20 28.66
N ALA A 28 -1.44 1.62 27.54
CA ALA A 28 -1.50 0.19 27.35
C ALA A 28 -0.09 -0.41 27.19
N ARG A 29 0.13 -1.62 27.73
CA ARG A 29 1.32 -2.40 27.38
C ARG A 29 1.11 -3.07 26.02
N VAL A 30 1.88 -2.68 25.02
CA VAL A 30 1.66 -3.08 23.62
C VAL A 30 2.76 -4.01 23.11
N LEU A 31 2.36 -5.07 22.40
CA LEU A 31 3.24 -5.89 21.56
C LEU A 31 2.84 -5.78 20.09
N LEU A 32 3.77 -5.44 19.21
CA LEU A 32 3.62 -5.50 17.76
C LEU A 32 4.39 -6.70 17.18
N LEU A 33 3.74 -7.52 16.36
CA LEU A 33 4.33 -8.68 15.69
C LEU A 33 4.39 -8.43 14.18
N GLU A 34 5.58 -8.54 13.59
CA GLU A 34 5.80 -8.43 12.14
C GLU A 34 6.49 -9.69 11.61
N LYS A 35 5.99 -10.20 10.48
CA LYS A 35 6.52 -11.41 9.82
C LYS A 35 7.83 -11.13 9.09
N ASP A 36 8.00 -9.92 8.58
CA ASP A 36 9.17 -9.49 7.83
C ASP A 36 10.23 -8.87 8.76
N MET A 37 11.43 -8.65 8.24
CA MET A 37 12.51 -7.92 8.96
C MET A 37 12.43 -6.40 8.72
N SER A 38 11.22 -5.87 8.51
CA SER A 38 11.00 -4.46 8.14
C SER A 38 9.60 -4.00 8.54
N LEU A 39 9.50 -2.79 9.07
CA LEU A 39 8.21 -2.09 9.26
C LEU A 39 7.81 -1.31 8.00
N GLY A 40 6.55 -0.91 7.94
CA GLY A 40 5.95 -0.09 6.89
C GLY A 40 5.13 -0.87 5.85
N GLY A 41 5.20 -2.21 5.88
CA GLY A 41 4.44 -3.07 4.99
C GLY A 41 4.68 -2.75 3.52
N VAL A 42 3.62 -2.69 2.72
CA VAL A 42 3.74 -2.45 1.26
C VAL A 42 4.44 -1.15 0.88
N LEU A 43 4.42 -0.13 1.76
CA LEU A 43 5.10 1.14 1.52
C LEU A 43 6.63 0.98 1.47
N THR A 44 7.18 0.03 2.22
CA THR A 44 8.63 -0.16 2.37
C THR A 44 9.12 -1.45 1.73
N THR A 45 8.43 -2.58 1.95
CA THR A 45 8.87 -3.89 1.45
C THR A 45 8.44 -4.16 0.01
N ALA A 46 7.29 -3.65 -0.41
CA ALA A 46 6.82 -3.71 -1.80
C ALA A 46 7.06 -2.41 -2.58
N LEU A 47 7.69 -1.40 -1.96
CA LEU A 47 8.04 -0.10 -2.56
C LEU A 47 6.84 0.69 -3.12
N VAL A 48 5.63 0.45 -2.62
CA VAL A 48 4.44 1.16 -3.08
C VAL A 48 4.56 2.65 -2.73
N ASN A 49 4.65 3.48 -3.75
CA ASN A 49 4.90 4.91 -3.64
C ASN A 49 4.17 5.65 -4.78
N PRO A 50 3.70 6.89 -4.57
CA PRO A 50 3.61 7.63 -3.31
C PRO A 50 2.40 7.20 -2.45
N MET A 51 2.31 7.74 -1.23
CA MET A 51 1.08 7.65 -0.45
C MET A 51 0.01 8.57 -1.05
N MET A 52 -1.21 8.06 -1.23
CA MET A 52 -2.34 8.78 -1.81
C MET A 52 -3.59 8.46 -0.97
N THR A 53 -4.46 9.39 -0.60
CA THR A 53 -4.29 10.86 -0.47
C THR A 53 -4.60 11.25 0.97
N PHE A 54 -3.99 12.33 1.46
CA PHE A 54 -4.31 12.91 2.78
C PHE A 54 -5.39 14.01 2.70
N HIS A 55 -5.68 14.47 1.48
CA HIS A 55 -6.56 15.61 1.21
C HIS A 55 -7.77 15.21 0.39
N SER A 56 -8.91 15.77 0.80
CA SER A 56 -10.05 16.05 -0.08
C SER A 56 -9.78 17.30 -0.92
N PRO A 57 -10.52 17.56 -2.03
CA PRO A 57 -10.46 18.85 -2.72
C PRO A 57 -10.69 20.06 -1.82
N ALA A 58 -11.43 19.92 -0.71
CA ALA A 58 -11.78 21.02 0.18
C ALA A 58 -10.80 21.23 1.34
N ARG A 59 -10.21 20.16 1.88
CA ARG A 59 -9.36 20.19 3.08
C ARG A 59 -8.53 18.92 3.26
N GLN A 60 -7.54 18.98 4.14
CA GLN A 60 -6.90 17.81 4.71
C GLN A 60 -7.90 17.02 5.58
N VAL A 61 -7.89 15.70 5.46
CA VAL A 61 -8.81 14.80 6.19
C VAL A 61 -8.06 13.74 6.99
N ILE A 62 -6.86 13.32 6.55
CA ILE A 62 -5.99 12.43 7.32
C ILE A 62 -5.02 13.29 8.15
N GLY A 63 -5.05 13.13 9.46
CA GLY A 63 -4.18 13.83 10.42
C GLY A 63 -3.56 12.86 11.44
N GLY A 64 -3.35 13.35 12.67
CA GLY A 64 -2.89 12.52 13.80
C GLY A 64 -1.53 11.87 13.55
N ILE A 65 -1.37 10.61 13.97
CA ILE A 65 -0.12 9.84 13.81
C ILE A 65 0.31 9.75 12.34
N GLY A 66 -0.65 9.66 11.42
CA GLY A 66 -0.36 9.68 9.98
C GLY A 66 0.37 10.95 9.55
N GLN A 67 -0.10 12.12 10.00
CA GLN A 67 0.57 13.39 9.72
C GLN A 67 1.90 13.51 10.46
N GLU A 68 1.97 13.04 11.71
CA GLU A 68 3.21 13.04 12.50
C GLU A 68 4.34 12.27 11.77
N ILE A 69 4.03 11.13 11.15
CA ILE A 69 4.99 10.38 10.32
C ILE A 69 5.48 11.24 9.15
N ILE A 70 4.58 11.96 8.46
CA ILE A 70 4.95 12.81 7.32
C ILE A 70 5.84 13.96 7.77
N ASP A 71 5.47 14.67 8.84
CA ASP A 71 6.23 15.81 9.36
C ASP A 71 7.65 15.39 9.78
N ARG A 72 7.76 14.22 10.45
CA ARG A 72 9.06 13.64 10.82
C ARG A 72 9.86 13.23 9.57
N LEU A 73 9.24 12.62 8.57
CA LEU A 73 9.92 12.33 7.28
C LEU A 73 10.43 13.61 6.60
N VAL A 74 9.63 14.67 6.58
CA VAL A 74 10.06 15.97 6.03
C VAL A 74 11.28 16.50 6.77
N SER A 75 11.29 16.42 8.10
CA SER A 75 12.40 16.90 8.93
C SER A 75 13.75 16.22 8.62
N ILE A 76 13.73 14.96 8.18
CA ILE A 76 14.93 14.19 7.79
C ILE A 76 15.15 14.15 6.26
N ARG A 77 14.46 15.02 5.50
CA ARG A 77 14.49 15.04 4.02
C ARG A 77 14.16 13.68 3.41
N GLY A 78 13.21 12.97 4.00
CA GLY A 78 12.65 11.72 3.51
C GLY A 78 11.36 11.90 2.73
N SER A 79 10.74 13.08 2.77
CA SER A 79 9.56 13.41 1.98
C SER A 79 9.58 14.90 1.61
N TYR A 80 8.87 15.26 0.54
CA TYR A 80 8.51 16.65 0.25
C TYR A 80 7.28 17.12 1.04
N GLY A 81 6.65 16.22 1.81
CA GLY A 81 5.33 16.43 2.36
C GLY A 81 4.26 16.20 1.28
N HIS A 82 3.09 16.79 1.50
CA HIS A 82 1.98 16.70 0.57
C HIS A 82 2.18 17.67 -0.60
N ILE A 83 2.19 17.14 -1.81
CA ILE A 83 2.25 17.90 -3.06
C ILE A 83 1.00 17.62 -3.90
N ASP A 84 0.66 18.52 -4.81
CA ASP A 84 -0.40 18.27 -5.79
C ASP A 84 -0.02 17.06 -6.66
N ASP A 85 -1.02 16.24 -7.01
CA ASP A 85 -0.82 15.08 -7.87
C ASP A 85 -0.51 15.50 -9.32
N PRO A 86 0.68 15.22 -9.87
CA PRO A 86 1.00 15.60 -11.26
C PRO A 86 0.08 14.94 -12.29
N ILE A 87 -0.49 13.77 -11.96
CA ILE A 87 -1.39 12.99 -12.82
C ILE A 87 -2.85 13.46 -12.67
N GLY A 88 -3.17 14.14 -11.57
CA GLY A 88 -4.52 14.63 -11.27
C GLY A 88 -5.54 13.55 -10.89
N PHE A 89 -5.08 12.37 -10.43
CA PHE A 89 -5.96 11.29 -9.97
C PHE A 89 -6.54 11.57 -8.58
N VAL A 90 -5.74 12.18 -7.69
CA VAL A 90 -6.17 12.61 -6.35
C VAL A 90 -5.78 14.06 -6.09
N LYS A 91 -6.29 14.66 -5.00
CA LYS A 91 -5.92 16.04 -4.66
C LYS A 91 -4.44 16.17 -4.28
N SER A 92 -3.91 15.20 -3.54
CA SER A 92 -2.51 15.25 -3.09
C SER A 92 -1.87 13.88 -3.07
N ILE A 93 -0.58 13.86 -3.36
CA ILE A 93 0.29 12.71 -3.16
C ILE A 93 1.38 13.05 -2.13
N THR A 94 1.94 12.03 -1.50
CA THR A 94 3.03 12.19 -0.53
C THR A 94 4.17 11.27 -0.92
N PRO A 95 5.12 11.74 -1.74
CA PRO A 95 6.33 11.00 -2.07
C PRO A 95 7.19 10.81 -0.84
N PHE A 96 7.81 9.64 -0.71
CA PHE A 96 8.69 9.36 0.44
C PHE A 96 9.85 8.44 0.03
N ASP A 97 10.93 8.49 0.82
CA ASP A 97 12.04 7.54 0.75
C ASP A 97 11.71 6.33 1.66
N PRO A 98 11.60 5.11 1.10
CA PRO A 98 11.20 3.94 1.87
C PRO A 98 12.25 3.49 2.89
N GLU A 99 13.55 3.76 2.70
CA GLU A 99 14.57 3.40 3.70
C GLU A 99 14.50 4.33 4.91
N LYS A 100 14.29 5.63 4.68
CA LYS A 100 14.06 6.58 5.78
C LYS A 100 12.77 6.28 6.53
N MET A 101 11.71 5.85 5.83
CA MET A 101 10.47 5.39 6.45
C MET A 101 10.71 4.21 7.40
N LYS A 102 11.51 3.21 7.01
CA LYS A 102 11.79 2.05 7.87
C LYS A 102 12.42 2.47 9.20
N SER A 103 13.49 3.26 9.14
CA SER A 103 14.19 3.74 10.34
C SER A 103 13.28 4.59 11.22
N LEU A 104 12.52 5.51 10.61
CA LEU A 104 11.60 6.37 11.34
C LEU A 104 10.53 5.59 12.11
N LEU A 105 9.89 4.59 11.47
CA LEU A 105 8.85 3.81 12.14
C LEU A 105 9.42 3.02 13.35
N ILE A 106 10.66 2.54 13.24
CA ILE A 106 11.36 1.88 14.36
C ILE A 106 11.64 2.86 15.50
N GLU A 107 12.12 4.06 15.17
CA GLU A 107 12.38 5.12 16.15
C GLU A 107 11.10 5.50 16.90
N MET A 108 10.00 5.72 16.18
CA MET A 108 8.71 6.06 16.77
C MET A 108 8.19 4.96 17.71
N LEU A 109 8.27 3.68 17.33
CA LEU A 109 7.87 2.59 18.24
C LEU A 109 8.74 2.52 19.50
N LYS A 110 10.06 2.75 19.37
CA LYS A 110 10.99 2.76 20.51
C LYS A 110 10.71 3.92 21.45
N GLU A 111 10.45 5.12 20.92
CA GLU A 111 10.09 6.30 21.71
C GLU A 111 8.84 6.06 22.54
N GLU A 112 7.86 5.36 21.97
CA GLU A 112 6.58 5.03 22.61
C GLU A 112 6.67 3.81 23.55
N GLY A 113 7.85 3.19 23.69
CA GLY A 113 8.03 2.01 24.54
C GLY A 113 7.22 0.78 24.10
N VAL A 114 6.88 0.68 22.81
CA VAL A 114 6.19 -0.48 22.25
C VAL A 114 7.18 -1.64 22.12
N ASP A 115 6.84 -2.80 22.67
CA ASP A 115 7.58 -4.03 22.39
C ASP A 115 7.24 -4.46 20.96
N PHE A 116 8.24 -4.73 20.12
CA PHE A 116 8.01 -5.25 18.76
C PHE A 116 8.98 -6.36 18.39
N LEU A 117 8.46 -7.36 17.68
CA LEU A 117 9.23 -8.52 17.23
C LEU A 117 9.10 -8.70 15.72
N PHE A 118 10.24 -8.76 15.04
CA PHE A 118 10.32 -9.19 13.64
C PHE A 118 10.32 -10.72 13.54
N ASN A 119 10.19 -11.24 12.32
CA ASN A 119 10.20 -12.67 12.02
C ASN A 119 9.21 -13.48 12.89
N SER A 120 8.09 -12.87 13.25
CA SER A 120 7.14 -13.42 14.21
C SER A 120 5.81 -13.71 13.53
N PHE A 121 5.47 -15.00 13.44
CA PHE A 121 4.27 -15.49 12.76
C PHE A 121 3.24 -15.96 13.77
N VAL A 122 1.95 -15.68 13.52
CA VAL A 122 0.86 -16.25 14.32
C VAL A 122 0.53 -17.64 13.80
N LEU A 123 0.81 -18.66 14.62
CA LEU A 123 0.56 -20.07 14.31
C LEU A 123 -0.88 -20.45 14.64
N ASN A 124 -1.33 -20.16 15.86
CA ASN A 124 -2.67 -20.52 16.37
C ASN A 124 -3.34 -19.35 17.08
N VAL A 125 -4.68 -19.38 17.11
CA VAL A 125 -5.54 -18.42 17.82
C VAL A 125 -6.45 -19.20 18.75
N SER A 126 -6.39 -18.92 20.05
CA SER A 126 -7.25 -19.53 21.07
C SER A 126 -8.42 -18.62 21.39
N ARG A 127 -9.58 -19.23 21.64
CA ARG A 127 -10.87 -18.54 21.76
C ARG A 127 -11.69 -19.09 22.90
N GLU A 128 -12.36 -18.20 23.60
CA GLU A 128 -13.34 -18.53 24.63
C GLU A 128 -14.55 -17.61 24.47
N GLY A 129 -15.77 -18.17 24.44
CA GLY A 129 -17.00 -17.38 24.31
C GLY A 129 -17.06 -16.46 23.08
N GLY A 130 -16.40 -16.84 21.97
CA GLY A 130 -16.33 -16.03 20.74
C GLY A 130 -15.23 -14.95 20.74
N SER A 131 -14.57 -14.72 21.88
CA SER A 131 -13.48 -13.75 22.01
C SER A 131 -12.12 -14.43 21.90
N ILE A 132 -11.13 -13.74 21.32
CA ILE A 132 -9.74 -14.23 21.29
C ILE A 132 -9.12 -13.97 22.66
N THR A 133 -8.55 -15.01 23.27
CA THR A 133 -7.91 -14.93 24.60
C THR A 133 -6.39 -14.99 24.53
N SER A 134 -5.85 -15.74 23.57
CA SER A 134 -4.41 -15.85 23.36
C SER A 134 -4.07 -16.27 21.95
N ILE A 135 -2.81 -16.05 21.57
CA ILE A 135 -2.23 -16.52 20.31
C ILE A 135 -0.96 -17.32 20.60
N THR A 136 -0.65 -18.27 19.72
CA THR A 136 0.66 -18.90 19.65
C THR A 136 1.44 -18.27 18.52
N THR A 137 2.59 -17.69 18.83
CA THR A 137 3.52 -17.13 17.84
C THR A 137 4.69 -18.07 17.64
N VAL A 138 5.24 -18.13 16.42
CA VAL A 138 6.49 -18.83 16.13
C VAL A 138 7.50 -17.84 15.54
N SER A 139 8.73 -17.87 16.07
CA SER A 139 9.89 -17.14 15.53
C SER A 139 11.13 -18.01 15.71
N THR A 140 11.96 -18.12 14.67
CA THR A 140 13.22 -18.92 14.70
C THR A 140 13.06 -20.36 15.23
N GLY A 141 11.88 -20.97 15.04
CA GLY A 141 11.57 -22.31 15.54
C GLY A 141 11.08 -22.37 17.00
N GLU A 142 11.05 -21.24 17.71
CA GLU A 142 10.53 -21.14 19.06
C GLU A 142 9.06 -20.73 19.07
N GLU A 143 8.24 -21.46 19.81
CA GLU A 143 6.84 -21.13 20.04
C GLU A 143 6.67 -20.36 21.36
N ASN A 144 5.91 -19.28 21.31
CA ASN A 144 5.54 -18.49 22.47
C ASN A 144 4.03 -18.31 22.52
N ARG A 145 3.48 -18.36 23.74
CA ARG A 145 2.07 -18.06 23.98
C ARG A 145 1.97 -16.62 24.44
N VAL A 146 1.10 -15.85 23.78
CA VAL A 146 0.87 -14.44 24.07
C VAL A 146 -0.59 -14.26 24.43
N ASN A 147 -0.84 -13.72 25.62
CA ASN A 147 -2.18 -13.41 26.13
C ASN A 147 -2.38 -11.89 26.09
N ALA A 148 -3.57 -11.46 25.64
CA ALA A 148 -3.92 -10.04 25.63
C ALA A 148 -5.43 -9.84 25.75
N LYS A 149 -5.83 -8.62 26.12
CA LYS A 149 -7.25 -8.22 26.20
C LYS A 149 -7.79 -7.81 24.84
N VAL A 150 -6.96 -7.15 24.04
CA VAL A 150 -7.31 -6.66 22.70
C VAL A 150 -6.28 -7.16 21.69
N PHE A 151 -6.78 -7.61 20.54
CA PHE A 151 -5.97 -7.96 19.39
C PHE A 151 -6.36 -7.10 18.19
N ILE A 152 -5.38 -6.53 17.49
CA ILE A 152 -5.59 -5.69 16.31
C ILE A 152 -5.02 -6.42 15.09
N ASP A 153 -5.87 -6.72 14.11
CA ASP A 153 -5.43 -7.23 12.81
C ASP A 153 -4.98 -6.06 11.91
N SER A 154 -3.70 -6.06 11.57
CA SER A 154 -3.11 -5.15 10.58
C SER A 154 -2.24 -5.91 9.58
N THR A 155 -2.58 -7.18 9.32
CA THR A 155 -1.85 -8.09 8.42
C THR A 155 -2.05 -7.77 6.93
N GLY A 156 -2.84 -6.74 6.61
CA GLY A 156 -3.17 -6.29 5.26
C GLY A 156 -4.22 -7.15 4.55
N GLN A 157 -4.16 -8.48 4.75
CA GLN A 157 -5.10 -9.46 4.17
C GLN A 157 -6.14 -9.94 5.20
N GLY A 158 -6.08 -9.49 6.46
CA GLY A 158 -6.98 -9.99 7.49
C GLY A 158 -6.71 -11.45 7.88
N ASN A 159 -5.50 -11.97 7.62
CA ASN A 159 -5.14 -13.36 7.87
C ASN A 159 -5.26 -13.74 9.35
N PHE A 160 -5.06 -12.78 10.25
CA PHE A 160 -5.21 -13.00 11.69
C PHE A 160 -6.69 -13.12 12.06
N SER A 161 -7.55 -12.24 11.56
CA SER A 161 -9.00 -12.30 11.71
C SER A 161 -9.59 -13.56 11.11
N ILE A 162 -9.14 -13.99 9.92
CA ILE A 162 -9.59 -15.25 9.29
C ILE A 162 -9.18 -16.46 10.13
N ARG A 163 -7.96 -16.47 10.67
CA ARG A 163 -7.49 -17.53 11.58
C ARG A 163 -8.25 -17.51 12.89
N GLY A 164 -8.64 -16.33 13.35
CA GLY A 164 -9.69 -16.12 14.32
C GLY A 164 -11.09 -16.25 13.70
N GLY A 165 -11.35 -17.20 12.81
CA GLY A 165 -12.69 -17.58 12.32
C GLY A 165 -13.64 -16.46 11.90
N ALA A 166 -13.14 -15.29 11.49
CA ALA A 166 -13.97 -14.24 10.93
C ALA A 166 -14.49 -14.65 9.55
N TYR A 167 -15.72 -14.25 9.21
CA TYR A 167 -16.22 -14.40 7.86
C TYR A 167 -15.47 -13.44 6.93
N TYR A 168 -15.20 -13.89 5.70
CA TYR A 168 -14.50 -13.09 4.71
C TYR A 168 -15.01 -13.42 3.30
N ASN A 169 -14.90 -12.44 2.42
CA ASN A 169 -15.05 -12.61 0.97
C ASN A 169 -13.69 -12.41 0.29
N ILE A 170 -13.56 -12.83 -0.97
CA ILE A 170 -12.39 -12.54 -1.80
C ILE A 170 -12.86 -11.68 -2.97
N GLY A 171 -12.24 -10.52 -3.16
CA GLY A 171 -12.66 -9.53 -4.15
C GLY A 171 -14.16 -9.23 -4.05
N ASP A 172 -14.84 -9.26 -5.19
CA ASP A 172 -16.30 -9.11 -5.30
C ASP A 172 -17.10 -10.43 -5.19
N GLY A 173 -16.44 -11.55 -4.91
CA GLY A 173 -17.06 -12.88 -4.87
C GLY A 173 -17.05 -13.66 -6.20
N SER A 174 -16.48 -13.11 -7.28
CA SER A 174 -16.29 -13.82 -8.56
C SER A 174 -14.88 -14.43 -8.73
N PRO A 175 -14.72 -15.47 -9.58
CA PRO A 175 -13.45 -16.19 -9.74
C PRO A 175 -12.30 -15.43 -10.45
N SER A 176 -12.37 -14.10 -10.56
CA SER A 176 -11.38 -13.28 -11.29
C SER A 176 -11.26 -11.83 -10.81
N SER A 177 -11.79 -11.46 -9.64
CA SER A 177 -12.08 -10.04 -9.31
C SER A 177 -11.08 -9.28 -8.45
N CYS A 178 -9.96 -9.89 -8.02
CA CYS A 178 -8.97 -9.10 -7.30
C CYS A 178 -8.19 -8.21 -8.27
N GLN A 179 -7.93 -6.97 -7.86
CA GLN A 179 -6.95 -6.15 -8.55
C GLN A 179 -5.60 -6.87 -8.64
N PRO A 180 -4.96 -6.87 -9.82
CA PRO A 180 -3.73 -7.60 -10.01
C PRO A 180 -2.62 -7.03 -9.14
N MET A 181 -1.72 -7.94 -8.77
CA MET A 181 -0.52 -7.63 -8.02
C MET A 181 0.51 -6.94 -8.90
N THR A 182 1.38 -6.14 -8.30
CA THR A 182 2.41 -5.39 -9.03
C THR A 182 3.77 -5.59 -8.39
N LEU A 183 4.77 -5.97 -9.20
CA LEU A 183 6.16 -5.87 -8.79
C LEU A 183 6.64 -4.44 -9.08
N VAL A 184 6.81 -3.66 -8.02
CA VAL A 184 7.36 -2.30 -8.14
C VAL A 184 8.88 -2.39 -8.32
N MET A 185 9.41 -1.55 -9.20
CA MET A 185 10.84 -1.42 -9.46
C MET A 185 11.32 -0.03 -9.05
N ARG A 186 12.45 0.04 -8.36
CA ARG A 186 13.24 1.26 -8.25
C ARG A 186 14.25 1.28 -9.39
N ILE A 187 14.16 2.28 -10.25
CA ILE A 187 15.01 2.43 -11.43
C ILE A 187 15.82 3.71 -11.28
N GLY A 188 17.13 3.64 -11.54
CA GLY A 188 18.05 4.78 -11.56
C GLY A 188 18.53 5.10 -12.96
N GLY A 189 19.26 6.20 -13.12
CA GLY A 189 19.82 6.63 -14.41
C GLY A 189 18.76 7.14 -15.40
N VAL A 190 17.61 7.58 -14.89
CA VAL A 190 16.52 8.14 -15.71
C VAL A 190 16.81 9.61 -16.00
N ASP A 191 16.76 9.98 -17.28
CA ASP A 191 16.92 11.36 -17.73
C ASP A 191 15.59 12.11 -17.61
N ARG A 192 15.53 12.97 -16.58
CA ARG A 192 14.34 13.76 -16.26
C ARG A 192 14.03 14.80 -17.32
N GLU A 193 15.07 15.41 -17.88
CA GLU A 193 14.93 16.50 -18.83
C GLU A 193 14.38 15.96 -20.15
N GLU A 194 14.90 14.81 -20.62
CA GLU A 194 14.37 14.18 -21.83
C GLU A 194 12.93 13.70 -21.64
N ILE A 195 12.58 13.12 -20.48
CA ILE A 195 11.18 12.76 -20.19
C ILE A 195 10.28 13.99 -20.22
N ALA A 196 10.63 15.06 -19.50
CA ALA A 196 9.82 16.27 -19.46
C ALA A 196 9.68 16.90 -20.85
N SER A 197 10.76 16.91 -21.62
CA SER A 197 10.78 17.40 -23.00
C SER A 197 9.89 16.55 -23.91
N TYR A 198 9.94 15.22 -23.79
CA TYR A 198 9.07 14.31 -24.53
C TYR A 198 7.59 14.47 -24.17
N VAL A 199 7.26 14.56 -22.87
CA VAL A 199 5.88 14.80 -22.39
C VAL A 199 5.32 16.09 -22.96
N ASN A 200 6.10 17.18 -22.96
CA ASN A 200 5.67 18.47 -23.50
C ASN A 200 5.43 18.42 -25.01
N ARG A 201 6.20 17.63 -25.77
CA ARG A 201 6.03 17.46 -27.22
C ARG A 201 4.87 16.52 -27.58
N ASN A 202 4.51 15.57 -26.70
CA ASN A 202 3.59 14.48 -27.01
C ASN A 202 2.47 14.37 -25.97
N ARG A 203 1.82 15.48 -25.65
CA ARG A 203 0.85 15.56 -24.54
C ARG A 203 -0.29 14.54 -24.61
N ASP A 204 -0.74 14.19 -25.83
CA ASP A 204 -1.82 13.22 -26.06
C ASP A 204 -1.44 11.78 -25.67
N ASP A 205 -0.14 11.51 -25.47
CA ASP A 205 0.40 10.21 -25.07
C ASP A 205 0.47 10.05 -23.53
N PHE A 206 -0.13 10.98 -22.77
CA PHE A 206 -0.10 11.01 -21.31
C PHE A 206 -1.42 11.42 -20.67
N ILE A 207 -1.68 10.94 -19.45
CA ILE A 207 -2.68 11.55 -18.57
C ILE A 207 -2.05 12.77 -17.91
N ILE A 208 -2.36 13.94 -18.44
CA ILE A 208 -1.89 15.22 -17.90
C ILE A 208 -2.97 16.28 -18.06
N SER A 209 -2.93 17.30 -17.20
CA SER A 209 -3.75 18.50 -17.29
C SER A 209 -2.94 19.68 -17.82
N GLU A 210 -3.60 20.76 -18.25
CA GLU A 210 -2.91 22.01 -18.65
C GLU A 210 -2.01 22.58 -17.53
N HIS A 211 -2.27 22.21 -16.28
CA HIS A 211 -1.54 22.65 -15.09
C HIS A 211 -0.59 21.58 -14.52
N THR A 212 -0.33 20.48 -15.24
CA THR A 212 0.58 19.44 -14.75
C THR A 212 1.98 20.03 -14.51
N ASP A 213 2.41 19.98 -13.25
CA ASP A 213 3.75 20.35 -12.83
C ASP A 213 4.70 19.16 -12.98
N LEU A 214 5.76 19.35 -13.76
CA LEU A 214 6.82 18.35 -14.00
C LEU A 214 8.06 18.58 -13.12
N SER A 215 8.00 19.51 -12.15
CA SER A 215 9.06 19.73 -11.16
C SER A 215 9.33 18.47 -10.34
N TYR A 216 8.27 17.70 -10.06
CA TYR A 216 8.28 16.34 -9.56
C TYR A 216 7.71 15.40 -10.62
N LEU A 217 8.47 14.38 -11.03
CA LEU A 217 8.00 13.46 -12.07
C LEU A 217 7.02 12.44 -11.51
N GLY A 218 5.72 12.70 -11.69
CA GLY A 218 4.66 11.70 -11.63
C GLY A 218 4.08 11.47 -13.03
N ILE A 219 4.28 10.28 -13.59
CA ILE A 219 3.95 10.00 -14.99
C ILE A 219 2.96 8.85 -15.08
N ALA A 220 1.88 9.06 -15.83
CA ALA A 220 1.02 8.03 -16.37
C ALA A 220 0.86 8.24 -17.89
N GLY A 221 1.50 7.42 -18.72
CA GLY A 221 1.46 7.61 -20.17
C GLY A 221 2.39 6.69 -20.93
N PHE A 222 3.03 7.20 -21.99
CA PHE A 222 3.76 6.40 -22.97
C PHE A 222 2.88 5.35 -23.66
N PHE A 223 1.58 5.65 -23.86
CA PHE A 223 0.61 4.71 -24.42
C PHE A 223 1.06 4.16 -25.77
N SER A 224 1.65 4.99 -26.62
CA SER A 224 2.10 4.64 -27.97
C SER A 224 3.19 3.58 -28.00
N PHE A 225 3.93 3.38 -26.90
CA PHE A 225 4.99 2.38 -26.81
C PHE A 225 4.51 1.04 -26.26
N MET A 226 3.38 1.01 -25.56
CA MET A 226 2.95 -0.16 -24.80
C MET A 226 2.54 -1.34 -25.70
N SER A 227 2.20 -1.09 -26.97
CA SER A 227 1.95 -2.16 -27.95
C SER A 227 3.20 -3.00 -28.25
N ARG A 228 4.39 -2.46 -28.02
CA ARG A 228 5.67 -3.12 -28.33
C ARG A 228 6.15 -4.06 -27.24
N LEU A 229 5.45 -4.16 -26.10
CA LEU A 229 5.81 -5.12 -25.04
C LEU A 229 5.87 -6.58 -25.57
N ASP A 230 5.06 -6.90 -26.57
CA ASP A 230 4.97 -8.25 -27.16
C ASP A 230 6.25 -8.61 -27.93
N ASP A 231 6.92 -7.63 -28.54
CA ASP A 231 8.20 -7.80 -29.24
C ASP A 231 9.32 -8.23 -28.27
N TYR A 232 9.16 -7.94 -26.97
CA TYR A 232 10.10 -8.28 -25.91
C TYR A 232 9.71 -9.55 -25.15
N GLY A 233 8.62 -10.22 -25.54
CA GLY A 233 8.12 -11.42 -24.86
C GLY A 233 7.74 -11.17 -23.40
N ILE A 234 7.20 -9.98 -23.11
CA ILE A 234 6.71 -9.56 -21.79
C ILE A 234 5.25 -10.00 -21.65
N TYR A 235 4.94 -10.70 -20.56
CA TYR A 235 3.63 -11.36 -20.42
C TYR A 235 2.57 -10.44 -19.81
N PHE A 236 2.93 -9.56 -18.88
CA PHE A 236 1.95 -8.67 -18.27
C PHE A 236 1.40 -7.67 -19.30
N LYS A 237 0.10 -7.37 -19.18
CA LYS A 237 -0.58 -6.41 -20.07
C LYS A 237 -0.90 -5.14 -19.30
N ARG A 238 -0.43 -4.02 -19.86
CA ARG A 238 -0.68 -2.67 -19.34
C ARG A 238 -0.73 -1.70 -20.51
N ASP A 239 -1.59 -0.70 -20.41
CA ASP A 239 -1.81 0.33 -21.41
C ASP A 239 -0.87 1.53 -21.26
N ARG A 240 -0.18 1.68 -20.14
CA ARG A 240 0.69 2.83 -19.84
C ARG A 240 1.85 2.47 -18.91
N LEU A 241 2.91 3.26 -18.96
CA LEU A 241 3.87 3.35 -17.87
C LEU A 241 3.27 4.20 -16.74
N LEU A 242 3.44 3.75 -15.49
CA LEU A 242 3.07 4.49 -14.30
C LEU A 242 4.28 4.54 -13.36
N PHE A 243 4.81 5.73 -13.10
CA PHE A 243 5.94 5.90 -12.20
C PHE A 243 5.99 7.26 -11.51
N PHE A 244 6.70 7.29 -10.39
CA PHE A 244 6.86 8.47 -9.55
C PHE A 244 8.31 8.62 -9.11
N GLU A 245 8.82 9.84 -9.09
CA GLU A 245 10.19 10.14 -8.68
C GLU A 245 10.43 9.88 -7.19
N VAL A 246 11.63 9.42 -6.86
CA VAL A 246 12.09 9.28 -5.48
C VAL A 246 12.45 10.68 -4.94
N PRO A 247 11.88 11.12 -3.81
CA PRO A 247 12.17 12.46 -3.30
C PRO A 247 13.67 12.63 -2.97
N TYR A 248 14.20 13.80 -3.29
CA TYR A 248 15.61 14.19 -3.15
C TYR A 248 16.62 13.29 -3.90
N ASN A 249 16.17 12.43 -4.81
CA ASN A 249 17.02 11.52 -5.58
C ASN A 249 16.68 11.65 -7.08
N PRO A 250 17.06 12.78 -7.72
CA PRO A 250 16.71 13.02 -9.12
C PRO A 250 17.28 11.92 -10.03
N GLY A 251 16.47 11.50 -11.01
CA GLY A 251 16.81 10.42 -11.92
C GLY A 251 16.62 9.02 -11.34
N GLN A 252 16.00 8.92 -10.15
CA GLN A 252 15.47 7.67 -9.62
C GLN A 252 13.94 7.73 -9.55
N ILE A 253 13.30 6.63 -9.92
CA ILE A 253 11.84 6.50 -9.90
C ILE A 253 11.41 5.18 -9.27
N PHE A 254 10.17 5.14 -8.76
CA PHE A 254 9.41 3.92 -8.49
C PHE A 254 8.43 3.67 -9.64
N MET A 255 8.61 2.56 -10.36
CA MET A 255 7.79 2.14 -11.48
C MET A 255 6.74 1.12 -11.01
N ASN A 256 5.47 1.50 -11.10
CA ASN A 256 4.29 0.74 -10.68
C ASN A 256 3.44 0.34 -11.91
N THR A 257 4.08 -0.37 -12.84
CA THR A 257 3.51 -0.66 -14.17
C THR A 257 3.03 -2.10 -14.32
N THR A 258 3.75 -3.06 -13.72
CA THR A 258 3.51 -4.49 -13.95
C THR A 258 2.17 -4.95 -13.35
N ARG A 259 1.53 -5.96 -13.97
CA ARG A 259 0.24 -6.49 -13.52
C ARG A 259 0.23 -8.01 -13.60
N TYR A 260 0.12 -8.67 -12.44
CA TYR A 260 0.04 -10.12 -12.30
C TYR A 260 -1.30 -10.50 -11.66
N PRO A 261 -2.20 -11.18 -12.40
CA PRO A 261 -3.50 -11.56 -11.87
C PRO A 261 -3.38 -12.63 -10.78
N GLY A 262 -4.39 -12.71 -9.92
CA GLY A 262 -4.48 -13.69 -8.84
C GLY A 262 -5.23 -13.15 -7.63
N TYR A 263 -5.55 -14.02 -6.68
CA TYR A 263 -6.25 -13.64 -5.45
C TYR A 263 -5.29 -13.27 -4.32
N ALA A 264 -4.01 -13.60 -4.47
CA ALA A 264 -2.95 -13.26 -3.52
C ALA A 264 -3.15 -13.80 -2.09
N ASN A 265 -3.97 -14.85 -1.92
CA ASN A 265 -4.30 -15.43 -0.61
C ASN A 265 -3.71 -16.85 -0.40
N ARG A 266 -2.89 -17.33 -1.34
CA ARG A 266 -2.18 -18.61 -1.26
C ARG A 266 -0.72 -18.41 -1.62
N SER A 267 0.17 -19.15 -0.93
CA SER A 267 1.61 -19.07 -1.18
C SER A 267 1.99 -19.37 -2.62
N LYS A 268 1.28 -20.30 -3.30
CA LYS A 268 1.56 -20.63 -4.70
C LYS A 268 1.29 -19.46 -5.64
N GLU A 269 0.16 -18.77 -5.50
CA GLU A 269 -0.18 -17.63 -6.35
C GLU A 269 0.78 -16.45 -6.15
N LEU A 270 1.13 -16.17 -4.88
CA LEU A 270 2.14 -15.17 -4.57
C LEU A 270 3.50 -15.53 -5.17
N THR A 271 3.89 -16.80 -5.08
CA THR A 271 5.16 -17.31 -5.66
C THR A 271 5.17 -17.18 -7.18
N ASP A 272 4.08 -17.55 -7.85
CA ASP A 272 3.97 -17.49 -9.30
C ASP A 272 4.05 -16.03 -9.78
N ALA A 273 3.30 -15.11 -9.15
CA ALA A 273 3.34 -13.68 -9.46
C ALA A 273 4.72 -13.06 -9.21
N GLN A 274 5.36 -13.36 -8.08
CA GLN A 274 6.70 -12.88 -7.76
C GLN A 274 7.74 -13.41 -8.77
N THR A 275 7.65 -14.70 -9.12
CA THR A 275 8.57 -15.35 -10.06
C THR A 275 8.46 -14.73 -11.43
N ASN A 276 7.23 -14.59 -11.95
CA ASN A 276 6.98 -13.95 -13.24
C ASN A 276 7.46 -12.50 -13.24
N GLY A 277 7.17 -11.75 -12.16
CA GLY A 277 7.71 -10.40 -11.92
C GLY A 277 9.22 -10.32 -12.06
N ASN A 278 9.94 -11.17 -11.35
CA ASN A 278 11.41 -11.18 -11.34
C ASN A 278 12.03 -11.64 -12.67
N ILE A 279 11.31 -12.41 -13.48
CA ILE A 279 11.76 -12.81 -14.83
C ILE A 279 11.48 -11.68 -15.83
N ASP A 280 10.27 -11.13 -15.82
CA ASP A 280 9.84 -10.09 -16.75
C ASP A 280 10.61 -8.78 -16.54
N VAL A 281 11.09 -8.51 -15.32
CA VAL A 281 11.78 -7.25 -14.97
C VAL A 281 12.93 -6.94 -15.93
N TRP A 282 13.72 -7.93 -16.33
CA TRP A 282 14.90 -7.69 -17.17
C TRP A 282 14.53 -7.44 -18.63
N LYS A 283 13.54 -8.18 -19.14
CA LYS A 283 12.96 -7.92 -20.46
C LYS A 283 12.32 -6.52 -20.51
N PHE A 284 11.64 -6.15 -19.44
CA PHE A 284 11.02 -4.84 -19.31
C PHE A 284 12.07 -3.73 -19.22
N MET A 285 13.17 -3.93 -18.50
CA MET A 285 14.30 -3.00 -18.51
C MET A 285 14.91 -2.83 -19.91
N ASP A 286 15.02 -3.91 -20.70
CA ASP A 286 15.48 -3.82 -22.09
C ASP A 286 14.52 -3.00 -22.97
N PHE A 287 13.21 -3.21 -22.82
CA PHE A 287 12.18 -2.40 -23.47
C PHE A 287 12.30 -0.92 -23.08
N LEU A 288 12.40 -0.62 -21.78
CA LEU A 288 12.54 0.75 -21.29
C LEU A 288 13.75 1.43 -21.92
N LYS A 289 14.93 0.78 -21.89
CA LYS A 289 16.17 1.36 -22.43
C LYS A 289 16.13 1.62 -23.93
N LYS A 290 15.51 0.72 -24.70
CA LYS A 290 15.52 0.78 -26.17
C LYS A 290 14.41 1.66 -26.72
N GLU A 291 13.26 1.69 -26.07
CA GLU A 291 12.05 2.30 -26.62
C GLU A 291 11.66 3.61 -25.95
N ILE A 292 11.92 3.76 -24.64
CA ILE A 292 11.33 4.86 -23.87
C ILE A 292 12.30 6.04 -23.77
N PRO A 293 11.91 7.22 -24.27
CA PRO A 293 12.68 8.45 -24.11
C PRO A 293 13.07 8.71 -22.64
N GLY A 294 14.34 9.01 -22.43
CA GLY A 294 14.94 9.24 -21.10
C GLY A 294 15.32 7.99 -20.31
N PHE A 295 15.12 6.77 -20.84
CA PHE A 295 15.51 5.53 -20.17
C PHE A 295 16.78 4.86 -20.73
N ALA A 296 17.42 5.43 -21.76
CA ALA A 296 18.57 4.81 -22.43
C ALA A 296 19.72 4.43 -21.48
N SER A 297 20.01 5.29 -20.48
CA SER A 297 21.06 5.06 -19.47
C SER A 297 20.54 4.45 -18.17
N SER A 298 19.27 4.03 -18.15
CA SER A 298 18.64 3.55 -16.92
C SER A 298 19.21 2.20 -16.47
N PHE A 299 19.08 1.91 -15.18
CA PHE A 299 19.44 0.63 -14.58
C PHE A 299 18.50 0.29 -13.43
N LEU A 300 18.22 -1.00 -13.24
CA LEU A 300 17.41 -1.48 -12.13
C LEU A 300 18.23 -1.36 -10.83
N ILE A 301 17.73 -0.59 -9.86
CA ILE A 301 18.32 -0.48 -8.53
C ILE A 301 17.83 -1.64 -7.65
N GLN A 302 16.51 -1.85 -7.63
CA GLN A 302 15.87 -2.81 -6.74
C GLN A 302 14.46 -3.17 -7.24
N THR A 303 14.01 -4.38 -6.94
CA THR A 303 12.60 -4.76 -6.98
C THR A 303 12.04 -4.86 -5.56
N GLY A 304 10.73 -4.70 -5.40
CA GLY A 304 10.07 -4.99 -4.12
C GLY A 304 10.41 -6.40 -3.64
N CYS A 305 10.71 -6.55 -2.35
CA CYS A 305 10.97 -7.84 -1.72
C CYS A 305 9.74 -8.77 -1.75
N HIS A 306 8.55 -8.15 -1.83
CA HIS A 306 7.29 -8.84 -2.06
C HIS A 306 6.54 -8.19 -3.21
N ILE A 307 5.75 -9.02 -3.90
CA ILE A 307 4.77 -8.55 -4.86
C ILE A 307 3.75 -7.68 -4.13
N GLY A 308 3.48 -6.50 -4.67
CA GLY A 308 2.51 -5.57 -4.12
C GLY A 308 1.10 -6.12 -4.34
N VAL A 309 0.46 -6.59 -3.26
CA VAL A 309 -0.94 -7.02 -3.26
C VAL A 309 -1.83 -5.80 -3.04
N ARG A 310 -2.75 -5.55 -3.97
CA ARG A 310 -3.64 -4.38 -3.94
C ARG A 310 -5.03 -4.72 -3.39
N GLU A 311 -5.49 -5.94 -3.62
CA GLU A 311 -6.80 -6.44 -3.21
C GLU A 311 -6.73 -7.95 -3.06
N THR A 312 -7.48 -8.47 -2.09
CA THR A 312 -7.56 -9.91 -1.81
C THR A 312 -8.82 -10.20 -0.99
N THR A 313 -8.66 -10.56 0.27
CA THR A 313 -9.70 -10.86 1.25
C THR A 313 -10.28 -9.59 1.88
N HIS A 314 -11.60 -9.58 2.01
CA HIS A 314 -12.38 -8.55 2.69
C HIS A 314 -13.08 -9.18 3.89
N ILE A 315 -12.73 -8.75 5.10
CA ILE A 315 -13.38 -9.22 6.33
C ILE A 315 -14.81 -8.69 6.37
N VAL A 316 -15.76 -9.57 6.65
CA VAL A 316 -17.18 -9.21 6.77
C VAL A 316 -17.44 -8.75 8.20
N GLY A 317 -17.63 -7.44 8.37
CA GLY A 317 -18.10 -6.84 9.62
C GLY A 317 -19.63 -6.82 9.71
N ASP A 318 -20.16 -6.19 10.77
CA ASP A 318 -21.59 -6.07 11.03
C ASP A 318 -22.35 -5.30 9.94
N TYR A 319 -21.65 -4.38 9.26
CA TYR A 319 -22.18 -3.62 8.14
C TYR A 319 -21.20 -3.64 6.97
N VAL A 320 -21.70 -4.06 5.80
CA VAL A 320 -20.98 -3.96 4.53
C VAL A 320 -21.53 -2.79 3.75
N LEU A 321 -20.69 -1.78 3.53
CA LEU A 321 -21.00 -0.58 2.76
C LEU A 321 -21.44 -0.94 1.34
N ARG A 322 -22.54 -0.32 0.90
CA ARG A 322 -23.11 -0.53 -0.44
C ARG A 322 -22.91 0.68 -1.33
N THR A 323 -23.09 0.49 -2.64
CA THR A 323 -23.06 1.57 -3.64
C THR A 323 -23.93 2.77 -3.26
N GLY A 324 -25.15 2.51 -2.78
CA GLY A 324 -26.04 3.57 -2.31
C GLY A 324 -25.46 4.38 -1.15
N ASP A 325 -24.76 3.75 -0.21
CA ASP A 325 -24.15 4.45 0.92
C ASP A 325 -23.07 5.44 0.44
N LEU A 326 -22.33 5.10 -0.61
CA LEU A 326 -21.33 5.98 -1.23
C LEU A 326 -21.98 7.16 -1.96
N ILE A 327 -23.00 6.87 -2.77
CA ILE A 327 -23.69 7.87 -3.59
C ILE A 327 -24.39 8.89 -2.69
N TYR A 328 -25.05 8.43 -1.64
CA TYR A 328 -25.80 9.28 -0.71
C TYR A 328 -24.97 9.78 0.47
N ARG A 329 -23.66 9.51 0.49
CA ARG A 329 -22.71 9.95 1.55
C ARG A 329 -23.23 9.63 2.94
N LYS A 330 -23.67 8.39 3.14
CA LYS A 330 -24.25 7.94 4.41
C LYS A 330 -23.21 8.10 5.53
N THR A 331 -23.63 8.74 6.61
CA THR A 331 -22.85 8.90 7.85
C THR A 331 -23.39 7.97 8.93
N PHE A 332 -22.52 7.60 9.87
CA PHE A 332 -22.87 6.76 11.02
C PHE A 332 -22.43 7.49 12.30
N ASP A 333 -23.23 7.41 13.36
CA ASP A 333 -22.99 8.16 14.60
C ASP A 333 -21.72 7.71 15.34
N ASP A 334 -21.28 6.49 15.10
CA ASP A 334 -20.10 5.83 15.68
C ASP A 334 -18.88 5.82 14.73
N SER A 335 -18.88 6.68 13.72
CA SER A 335 -17.81 6.72 12.74
C SER A 335 -16.47 7.16 13.35
N ILE A 336 -15.45 6.30 13.26
CA ILE A 336 -14.09 6.56 13.79
C ILE A 336 -13.05 6.94 12.72
N SER A 337 -13.38 6.84 11.43
CA SER A 337 -12.44 7.15 10.34
C SER A 337 -13.14 7.62 9.06
N VAL A 338 -12.52 8.54 8.31
CA VAL A 338 -13.03 9.05 7.03
C VAL A 338 -12.09 8.62 5.89
N GLN A 339 -12.64 8.00 4.85
CA GLN A 339 -11.98 7.60 3.61
C GLN A 339 -12.28 8.60 2.49
N ILE A 340 -11.25 8.89 1.69
CA ILE A 340 -11.18 10.05 0.75
C ILE A 340 -10.82 9.59 -0.67
N ILE A 341 -10.53 8.30 -0.86
CA ILE A 341 -10.25 7.74 -2.18
C ILE A 341 -11.56 7.38 -2.87
N GLN A 342 -11.63 7.66 -4.17
CA GLN A 342 -12.69 7.17 -5.04
C GLN A 342 -12.72 5.63 -4.98
N LEU A 343 -13.75 5.09 -4.34
CA LEU A 343 -13.97 3.66 -4.27
C LEU A 343 -14.37 3.16 -5.66
N PHE A 344 -13.55 2.27 -6.24
CA PHE A 344 -13.94 1.54 -7.44
C PHE A 344 -14.95 0.47 -7.04
N LEU A 345 -16.24 0.80 -7.12
CA LEU A 345 -17.30 -0.20 -7.01
C LEU A 345 -17.33 -1.00 -8.32
N GLN A 346 -16.86 -2.24 -8.27
CA GLN A 346 -16.75 -3.11 -9.46
C GLN A 346 -18.10 -3.63 -9.98
N SER A 347 -19.23 -3.30 -9.32
CA SER A 347 -20.52 -3.97 -9.56
C SER A 347 -21.45 -3.34 -10.60
N GLU A 348 -21.15 -2.17 -11.21
CA GLU A 348 -22.01 -1.61 -12.27
C GLU A 348 -21.23 -0.94 -13.42
N PRO A 349 -21.32 -1.44 -14.66
CA PRO A 349 -20.64 -0.86 -15.84
C PRO A 349 -21.17 0.51 -16.28
N ALA A 350 -22.24 1.03 -15.66
CA ALA A 350 -23.06 2.11 -16.23
C ALA A 350 -22.90 3.49 -15.58
N LEU A 351 -22.05 3.65 -14.56
CA LEU A 351 -21.81 4.95 -13.90
C LEU A 351 -20.37 5.42 -14.08
N LEU A 352 -19.95 5.55 -15.34
CA LEU A 352 -18.77 6.32 -15.75
C LEU A 352 -19.11 7.83 -15.81
N GLN A 353 -19.59 8.40 -14.70
CA GLN A 353 -19.52 9.84 -14.47
C GLN A 353 -18.91 10.13 -13.09
N PRO A 354 -17.86 10.97 -13.03
CA PRO A 354 -17.11 11.21 -11.80
C PRO A 354 -17.94 12.03 -10.82
N GLN A 355 -18.35 11.42 -9.71
CA GLN A 355 -18.88 12.13 -8.54
C GLN A 355 -17.99 11.78 -7.34
N PRO A 356 -17.42 12.77 -6.62
CA PRO A 356 -16.65 12.51 -5.41
C PRO A 356 -17.58 11.98 -4.31
N ALA A 357 -17.43 10.69 -4.00
CA ALA A 357 -18.06 10.03 -2.87
C ALA A 357 -17.09 10.04 -1.67
N TRP A 358 -17.58 10.53 -0.53
CA TRP A 358 -16.86 10.65 0.75
C TRP A 358 -17.41 9.58 1.67
N LEU A 359 -16.57 8.79 2.35
CA LEU A 359 -17.09 7.70 3.18
C LEU A 359 -16.40 7.49 4.52
N GLN A 360 -17.21 7.47 5.57
CA GLN A 360 -17.10 6.68 6.80
C GLN A 360 -16.57 5.23 6.73
N VAL A 361 -15.36 4.84 7.19
CA VAL A 361 -15.12 3.40 7.45
C VAL A 361 -15.46 3.07 8.90
N LEU A 362 -16.38 2.11 9.05
CA LEU A 362 -16.94 1.60 10.29
C LEU A 362 -16.06 0.46 10.84
N LEU A 363 -15.75 0.49 12.13
CA LEU A 363 -15.40 -0.69 12.92
C LEU A 363 -16.34 -0.64 14.14
N GLN A 364 -17.43 -1.40 14.10
CA GLN A 364 -18.32 -1.52 15.27
C GLN A 364 -17.73 -2.52 16.28
N HIS A 365 -17.70 -2.04 17.52
CA HIS A 365 -17.64 -2.77 18.79
C HIS A 365 -16.56 -3.87 18.99
N LEU A 366 -15.38 -3.42 19.41
CA LEU A 366 -14.52 -4.15 20.37
C LEU A 366 -14.38 -3.30 21.63
N LEU A 367 -15.38 -3.39 22.53
CA LEU A 367 -15.23 -3.06 23.95
C LEU A 367 -15.63 -4.27 24.77
#